data_AF-A0A5D0IKU5-F1
#
_entry.id   AF-A0A5D0IKU5-F1
#
_cell.length_a   1.000
_cell.length_b   1.000
_cell.length_c   1.000
_cell.angle_alpha   90.00
_cell.angle_beta   90.00
_cell.angle_gamma   90.00
#
_symmetry.space_group_name_H-M   'P 1'
#
loop_
_entity.id
_entity.type
_entity.pdbx_description
1 polymer ?
#
loop_
_entity_poly.entity_id
_entity_poly.type
_entity_poly.pdbx_seq_one_letter_code
_entity_poly.pdbx_strand_id
1 'polypeptide(L)'
;MLEKTKDYAIKKHKDVNQKYGDYDYDFHLNMVYETAQKFIHIIAPEERENVLAACWVHDVIEDARETYNDVKNVTNTTIAELAYALTNEKGRTRAERANDKYYRGIRETKNASFIKFCDRIANVTHSKNKGSKMYKTYKNENEAFVSKIYVPECASLSEHLINLFKD
;
A
#
# COMPACT_ATOMS: atom_id res chain seq x y z
N MET A 1 6.17 18.27 -2.06
CA MET A 1 5.19 17.37 -2.71
C MET A 1 4.37 16.60 -1.67
N LEU A 2 5.01 16.04 -0.65
CA LEU A 2 4.38 15.14 0.32
C LEU A 2 3.09 15.68 1.00
N GLU A 3 3.13 16.87 1.63
CA GLU A 3 1.96 17.37 2.38
C GLU A 3 0.74 17.60 1.48
N LYS A 4 0.94 18.13 0.27
CA LYS A 4 -0.12 18.31 -0.72
C LYS A 4 -0.78 16.97 -1.09
N THR A 5 0.02 15.92 -1.30
CA THR A 5 -0.47 14.58 -1.64
C THR A 5 -1.25 13.96 -0.49
N LYS A 6 -0.78 14.15 0.74
CA LYS A 6 -1.46 13.72 1.97
C LYS A 6 -2.83 14.39 2.13
N ASP A 7 -2.89 15.72 2.08
CA ASP A 7 -4.15 16.46 2.20
C ASP A 7 -5.16 16.05 1.14
N TYR A 8 -4.69 15.86 -0.09
CA TYR A 8 -5.49 15.35 -1.19
C TYR A 8 -6.08 13.97 -0.88
N ALA A 9 -5.26 13.00 -0.48
CA ALA A 9 -5.74 11.65 -0.19
C ALA A 9 -6.76 11.63 0.96
N ILE A 10 -6.46 12.32 2.07
CA ILE A 10 -7.36 12.43 3.22
C ILE A 10 -8.71 12.97 2.79
N LYS A 11 -8.71 14.06 2.00
CA LYS A 11 -9.94 14.65 1.48
C LYS A 11 -10.73 13.65 0.62
N LYS A 12 -10.08 12.98 -0.34
CA LYS A 12 -10.77 12.07 -1.27
C LYS A 12 -11.41 10.87 -0.59
N HIS A 13 -10.70 10.24 0.34
CA HIS A 13 -11.28 9.14 1.12
C HIS A 13 -12.43 9.61 2.03
N LYS A 14 -12.34 10.83 2.57
CA LYS A 14 -13.43 11.44 3.35
C LYS A 14 -14.66 11.77 2.49
N ASP A 15 -14.47 12.27 1.27
CA ASP A 15 -15.55 12.63 0.34
C ASP A 15 -16.41 11.41 -0.05
N VAL A 16 -15.83 10.21 -0.05
CA VAL A 16 -16.55 8.94 -0.27
C VAL A 16 -16.95 8.23 1.02
N ASN A 17 -16.71 8.85 2.18
CA ASN A 17 -16.96 8.30 3.52
C ASN A 17 -16.36 6.90 3.73
N GLN A 18 -15.15 6.66 3.20
CA GLN A 18 -14.46 5.40 3.39
C GLN A 18 -13.98 5.27 4.84
N LYS A 19 -14.11 4.06 5.39
CA LYS A 19 -13.74 3.73 6.77
C LYS A 19 -12.72 2.61 6.80
N TYR A 20 -11.95 2.58 7.89
CA TYR A 20 -11.08 1.47 8.25
C TYR A 20 -11.48 0.96 9.63
N GLY A 21 -12.39 -0.01 9.66
CA GLY A 21 -13.07 -0.42 10.90
C GLY A 21 -13.87 0.75 11.46
N ASP A 22 -13.56 1.14 12.71
CA ASP A 22 -14.23 2.25 13.40
C ASP A 22 -13.60 3.63 13.10
N TYR A 23 -12.52 3.68 12.31
CA TYR A 23 -11.76 4.90 12.02
C TYR A 23 -12.05 5.44 10.61
N ASP A 24 -11.80 6.73 10.41
CA ASP A 24 -11.68 7.31 9.06
C ASP A 24 -10.47 6.69 8.35
N TYR A 25 -10.53 6.61 7.01
CA TYR A 25 -9.54 5.84 6.25
C TYR A 25 -8.13 6.42 6.29
N ASP A 26 -7.96 7.71 6.59
CA ASP A 26 -6.67 8.35 6.80
C ASP A 26 -5.87 7.70 7.94
N PHE A 27 -6.55 7.04 8.89
CA PHE A 27 -5.89 6.19 9.88
C PHE A 27 -5.05 5.09 9.23
N HIS A 28 -5.59 4.38 8.23
CA HIS A 28 -4.83 3.37 7.47
C HIS A 28 -3.71 3.99 6.67
N LEU A 29 -3.98 5.08 5.94
CA LEU A 29 -2.95 5.79 5.16
C LEU A 29 -1.76 6.21 6.04
N ASN A 30 -2.02 6.71 7.24
CA ASN A 30 -0.99 7.05 8.20
C ASN A 30 -0.19 5.83 8.66
N MET A 31 -0.84 4.69 8.95
CA MET A 31 -0.12 3.45 9.30
C MET A 31 0.82 2.98 8.17
N VAL A 32 0.40 3.10 6.91
CA VAL A 32 1.23 2.77 5.75
C VAL A 32 2.41 3.73 5.65
N TYR A 33 2.17 5.04 5.80
CA TYR A 33 3.21 6.06 5.81
C TYR A 33 4.24 5.85 6.93
N GLU A 34 3.80 5.62 8.17
CA GLU A 34 4.69 5.34 9.31
C GLU A 34 5.50 4.06 9.12
N THR A 35 4.90 3.04 8.51
CA THR A 35 5.61 1.81 8.15
C THR A 35 6.68 2.11 7.11
N ALA A 36 6.35 2.87 6.06
CA ALA A 36 7.31 3.28 5.05
C ALA A 36 8.47 4.09 5.65
N GLN A 37 8.21 5.00 6.58
CA GLN A 37 9.27 5.77 7.27
C GLN A 37 10.30 4.88 7.98
N LYS A 38 9.87 3.76 8.59
CA LYS A 38 10.80 2.82 9.28
C LYS A 38 11.79 2.17 8.31
N PHE A 39 11.36 1.92 7.07
CA PHE A 39 12.16 1.23 6.06
C PHE A 39 12.69 2.16 4.95
N ILE A 40 12.41 3.47 5.03
CA ILE A 40 12.71 4.42 3.95
C ILE A 40 14.19 4.50 3.57
N HIS A 41 15.08 4.07 4.49
CA HIS A 41 16.52 4.02 4.28
C HIS A 41 16.94 3.13 3.11
N ILE A 42 16.12 2.13 2.72
CA ILE A 42 16.40 1.26 1.57
C ILE A 42 16.03 1.90 0.22
N ILE A 43 15.28 3.00 0.25
CA ILE A 43 14.90 3.77 -0.93
C ILE A 43 15.97 4.82 -1.20
N ALA A 44 16.33 5.00 -2.48
CA ALA A 44 17.29 6.01 -2.92
C ALA A 44 16.85 7.40 -2.44
N PRO A 45 17.74 8.21 -1.83
CA PRO A 45 17.38 9.50 -1.20
C PRO A 45 16.50 10.42 -2.05
N GLU A 46 16.79 10.52 -3.35
CA GLU A 46 16.09 11.34 -4.33
C GLU A 46 14.67 10.85 -4.66
N GLU A 47 14.35 9.58 -4.37
CA GLU A 47 13.04 8.98 -4.63
C GLU A 47 12.13 8.99 -3.39
N ARG A 48 12.70 9.21 -2.20
CA ARG A 48 12.00 9.05 -0.91
C ARG A 48 10.75 9.92 -0.79
N GLU A 49 10.81 11.17 -1.23
CA GLU A 49 9.65 12.06 -1.14
C GLU A 49 8.48 11.52 -1.97
N ASN A 50 8.74 11.06 -3.21
CA ASN A 50 7.70 10.50 -4.08
C ASN A 50 7.16 9.17 -3.53
N VAL A 51 8.02 8.30 -2.99
CA VAL A 51 7.57 7.03 -2.39
C VAL A 51 6.69 7.27 -1.17
N LEU A 52 7.12 8.17 -0.26
CA LEU A 52 6.34 8.54 0.91
C LEU A 52 5.01 9.23 0.53
N ALA A 53 5.01 10.05 -0.51
CA ALA A 53 3.78 10.65 -1.03
C ALA A 53 2.86 9.59 -1.65
N ALA A 54 3.41 8.62 -2.39
CA ALA A 54 2.65 7.53 -2.99
C ALA A 54 2.00 6.60 -1.95
N CYS A 55 2.58 6.45 -0.74
CA CYS A 55 1.91 5.76 0.37
C CYS A 55 0.55 6.39 0.71
N TRP A 56 0.40 7.71 0.60
CA TRP A 56 -0.88 8.38 0.87
C TRP A 56 -1.93 8.13 -0.22
N VAL A 57 -1.51 7.93 -1.47
CA VAL A 57 -2.44 7.76 -2.61
C VAL A 57 -2.52 6.34 -3.14
N HIS A 58 -1.99 5.34 -2.41
CA HIS A 58 -1.95 3.97 -2.92
C HIS A 58 -3.33 3.36 -3.22
N ASP A 59 -4.37 3.82 -2.50
CA ASP A 59 -5.75 3.30 -2.62
C ASP A 59 -6.75 4.30 -3.24
N VAL A 60 -6.34 5.55 -3.55
CA VAL A 60 -7.32 6.58 -3.99
C VAL A 60 -7.97 6.26 -5.34
N ILE A 61 -7.25 5.54 -6.21
CA ILE A 61 -7.78 5.10 -7.50
C ILE A 61 -8.75 3.92 -7.32
N GLU A 62 -8.45 3.02 -6.38
CA GLU A 62 -9.29 1.85 -6.10
C GLU A 62 -10.58 2.22 -5.37
N ASP A 63 -10.47 3.06 -4.35
CA ASP A 63 -11.56 3.24 -3.38
C ASP A 63 -12.11 4.68 -3.29
N ALA A 64 -11.37 5.69 -3.77
CA ALA A 64 -11.73 7.10 -3.59
C ALA A 64 -12.19 7.81 -4.88
N ARG A 65 -12.56 7.05 -5.92
CA ARG A 65 -13.11 7.54 -7.21
C ARG A 65 -12.15 8.44 -8.01
N GLU A 66 -10.86 8.38 -7.73
CA GLU A 66 -9.87 9.12 -8.51
C GLU A 66 -9.39 8.31 -9.73
N THR A 67 -8.98 9.00 -10.78
CA THR A 67 -8.30 8.40 -11.92
C THR A 67 -6.78 8.62 -11.83
N TYR A 68 -6.01 7.88 -12.63
CA TYR A 68 -4.57 8.12 -12.80
C TYR A 68 -4.28 9.59 -13.13
N ASN A 69 -5.08 10.22 -14.01
CA ASN A 69 -4.87 11.61 -14.42
C ASN A 69 -5.17 12.59 -13.28
N ASP A 70 -6.17 12.31 -12.44
CA ASP A 70 -6.46 13.15 -11.26
C ASP A 70 -5.26 13.15 -10.30
N VAL A 71 -4.75 11.95 -9.98
CA VAL A 71 -3.56 11.81 -9.12
C VAL A 71 -2.36 12.52 -9.75
N LYS A 72 -2.09 12.31 -11.05
CA LYS A 72 -0.97 12.94 -11.76
C LYS A 72 -1.06 14.46 -11.76
N ASN A 73 -2.24 15.02 -11.97
CA ASN A 73 -2.47 16.46 -12.01
C ASN A 73 -2.25 17.13 -10.65
N VAL A 74 -2.63 16.44 -9.57
CA VAL A 74 -2.43 16.94 -8.21
C VAL A 74 -0.99 16.72 -7.74
N THR A 75 -0.35 15.64 -8.18
CA THR A 75 0.97 15.21 -7.71
C THR A 75 2.04 15.35 -8.80
N ASN A 76 2.52 14.23 -9.34
CA ASN A 76 3.40 14.12 -10.50
C ASN A 76 3.25 12.72 -11.15
N THR A 77 3.92 12.51 -12.28
CA THR A 77 3.87 11.21 -12.99
C THR A 77 4.35 10.05 -12.12
N THR A 78 5.46 10.19 -11.39
CA THR A 78 6.01 9.09 -10.57
C THR A 78 5.02 8.60 -9.51
N ILE A 79 4.38 9.53 -8.80
CA ILE A 79 3.37 9.20 -7.77
C ILE A 79 2.14 8.55 -8.40
N ALA A 80 1.70 9.02 -9.58
CA ALA A 80 0.57 8.44 -10.29
C ALA A 80 0.86 7.02 -10.81
N GLU A 81 2.06 6.74 -11.33
CA GLU A 81 2.48 5.40 -11.72
C GLU A 81 2.48 4.43 -10.53
N LEU A 82 3.01 4.88 -9.37
CA LEU A 82 3.00 4.08 -8.15
C LEU A 82 1.57 3.77 -7.68
N ALA A 83 0.69 4.77 -7.62
CA ALA A 83 -0.71 4.59 -7.24
C ALA A 83 -1.44 3.62 -8.20
N TYR A 84 -1.21 3.77 -9.50
CA TYR A 84 -1.83 2.91 -10.51
C TYR A 84 -1.34 1.46 -10.44
N ALA A 85 -0.04 1.24 -10.27
CA ALA A 85 0.52 -0.09 -10.09
C ALA A 85 -0.05 -0.81 -8.85
N LEU A 86 -0.46 -0.05 -7.83
CA LEU A 86 -1.01 -0.58 -6.57
C LEU A 86 -2.53 -0.79 -6.60
N THR A 87 -3.21 -0.32 -7.65
CA THR A 87 -4.65 -0.49 -7.84
C THR A 87 -4.96 -1.91 -8.35
N ASN A 88 -5.85 -2.63 -7.68
CA ASN A 88 -6.21 -3.99 -8.08
C ASN A 88 -6.90 -4.08 -9.45
N GLU A 89 -6.83 -5.26 -10.07
CA GLU A 89 -7.62 -5.57 -11.26
C GLU A 89 -9.11 -5.75 -10.92
N LYS A 90 -9.97 -5.68 -11.93
CA LYS A 90 -11.39 -6.03 -11.76
C LYS A 90 -11.53 -7.52 -11.48
N GLY A 91 -12.34 -7.86 -10.49
CA GLY A 91 -12.57 -9.25 -10.08
C GLY A 91 -13.66 -9.36 -9.02
N ARG A 92 -14.37 -10.49 -9.01
CA ARG A 92 -15.43 -10.81 -8.07
C ARG A 92 -14.87 -11.16 -6.69
N THR A 93 -13.69 -11.79 -6.67
CA THR A 93 -13.01 -12.21 -5.44
C THR A 93 -11.71 -11.44 -5.22
N ARG A 94 -11.21 -11.44 -3.98
CA ARG A 94 -9.88 -10.86 -3.64
C ARG A 94 -8.76 -11.48 -4.47
N ALA A 95 -8.82 -12.79 -4.72
CA ALA A 95 -7.84 -13.51 -5.53
C ALA A 95 -7.92 -13.13 -7.02
N GLU A 96 -9.13 -12.91 -7.55
CA GLU A 96 -9.30 -12.44 -8.93
C GLU A 96 -8.77 -11.00 -9.12
N ARG A 97 -8.99 -10.14 -8.11
CA ARG A 97 -8.50 -8.76 -8.09
C ARG A 97 -6.98 -8.67 -7.96
N ALA A 98 -6.40 -9.47 -7.06
CA ALA A 98 -4.96 -9.59 -6.86
C ALA A 98 -4.38 -10.79 -7.65
N ASN A 99 -4.57 -10.78 -8.96
CA ASN A 99 -4.09 -11.83 -9.86
C ASN A 99 -2.61 -11.66 -10.25
N ASP A 100 -2.09 -12.55 -11.09
CA ASP A 100 -0.67 -12.54 -11.47
C ASP A 100 -0.26 -11.31 -12.30
N LYS A 101 -1.20 -10.74 -13.08
CA LYS A 101 -0.96 -9.50 -13.82
C LYS A 101 -0.76 -8.33 -12.86
N TYR A 102 -1.61 -8.21 -11.85
CA TYR A 102 -1.50 -7.18 -10.80
C TYR A 102 -0.13 -7.24 -10.12
N TYR A 103 0.24 -8.40 -9.58
CA TYR A 103 1.52 -8.55 -8.89
C TYR A 103 2.73 -8.37 -9.82
N ARG A 104 2.63 -8.77 -11.10
CA ARG A 104 3.68 -8.49 -12.08
C ARG A 104 3.86 -6.99 -12.29
N GLY A 105 2.77 -6.25 -12.47
CA GLY A 105 2.81 -4.79 -12.62
C GLY A 105 3.44 -4.09 -11.42
N ILE A 106 3.18 -4.58 -10.20
CA ILE A 106 3.85 -4.08 -8.99
C ILE A 106 5.36 -4.32 -9.06
N ARG A 107 5.82 -5.54 -9.40
CA ARG A 107 7.26 -5.85 -9.45
C ARG A 107 7.99 -5.09 -10.57
N GLU A 108 7.31 -4.81 -11.68
CA GLU A 108 7.86 -4.07 -12.82
C GLU A 108 7.88 -2.54 -12.57
N THR A 109 7.12 -2.05 -11.58
CA THR A 109 7.09 -0.63 -11.22
C THR A 109 8.05 -0.37 -10.06
N LYS A 110 9.14 0.37 -10.33
CA LYS A 110 10.16 0.69 -9.33
C LYS A 110 9.52 1.25 -8.05
N ASN A 111 9.92 0.71 -6.89
CA ASN A 111 9.42 1.06 -5.55
C ASN A 111 7.96 0.68 -5.23
N ALA A 112 7.17 0.13 -6.15
CA ALA A 112 5.79 -0.27 -5.84
C ALA A 112 5.71 -1.48 -4.88
N SER A 113 6.59 -2.49 -5.04
CA SER A 113 6.68 -3.61 -4.09
C SER A 113 6.92 -3.13 -2.65
N PHE A 114 7.76 -2.12 -2.46
CA PHE A 114 8.02 -1.53 -1.14
C PHE A 114 6.74 -0.98 -0.50
N ILE A 115 5.97 -0.18 -1.24
CA ILE A 115 4.72 0.41 -0.73
C ILE A 115 3.72 -0.70 -0.42
N LYS A 116 3.62 -1.74 -1.28
CA LYS A 116 2.67 -2.82 -1.04
C LYS A 116 3.06 -3.70 0.16
N PHE A 117 4.34 -3.87 0.43
CA PHE A 117 4.80 -4.47 1.69
C PHE A 117 4.41 -3.60 2.88
N CYS A 118 4.57 -2.28 2.80
CA CYS A 118 4.16 -1.35 3.87
C CYS A 118 2.65 -1.44 4.15
N ASP A 119 1.82 -1.45 3.11
CA ASP A 119 0.37 -1.69 3.20
C ASP A 119 0.07 -3.02 3.90
N ARG A 120 0.71 -4.11 3.47
CA ARG A 120 0.51 -5.43 4.09
C ARG A 120 0.94 -5.45 5.56
N ILE A 121 2.09 -4.87 5.90
CA ILE A 121 2.62 -4.82 7.28
C ILE A 121 1.68 -4.00 8.18
N ALA A 122 1.21 -2.85 7.71
CA ALA A 122 0.24 -2.01 8.44
C ALA A 122 -1.04 -2.80 8.76
N ASN A 123 -1.62 -3.45 7.75
CA ASN A 123 -2.81 -4.28 7.88
C ASN A 123 -2.62 -5.49 8.82
N VAL A 124 -1.49 -6.19 8.71
CA VAL A 124 -1.18 -7.35 9.57
C VAL A 124 -0.97 -6.91 11.01
N THR A 125 -0.21 -5.84 11.23
CA THR A 125 0.06 -5.30 12.58
C THR A 125 -1.24 -4.86 13.26
N HIS A 126 -2.07 -4.11 12.55
CA HIS A 126 -3.36 -3.66 13.07
C HIS A 126 -4.28 -4.84 13.40
N SER A 127 -4.43 -5.78 12.48
CA SER A 127 -5.29 -6.95 12.69
C SER A 127 -4.82 -7.85 13.83
N LYS A 128 -3.51 -8.00 14.02
CA LYS A 128 -2.91 -8.71 15.17
C LYS A 128 -3.27 -8.01 16.49
N ASN A 129 -3.03 -6.70 16.58
CA ASN A 129 -3.27 -5.91 17.79
C ASN A 129 -4.75 -5.84 18.20
N LYS A 130 -5.66 -5.85 17.23
CA LYS A 130 -7.12 -5.87 17.48
C LYS A 130 -7.69 -7.26 17.73
N GLY A 131 -6.89 -8.34 17.63
CA GLY A 131 -7.39 -9.71 17.68
C GLY A 131 -8.37 -10.04 16.56
N SER A 132 -8.25 -9.35 15.41
CA SER A 132 -9.18 -9.49 14.29
C SER A 132 -9.02 -10.84 13.60
N LYS A 133 -10.15 -11.41 13.11
CA LYS A 133 -10.14 -12.63 12.28
C LYS A 133 -9.28 -12.45 11.01
N MET A 134 -9.13 -11.21 10.53
CA MET A 134 -8.30 -10.91 9.37
C MET A 134 -6.83 -11.29 9.56
N TYR A 135 -6.32 -11.31 10.79
CA TYR A 135 -4.94 -11.74 11.05
C TYR A 135 -4.69 -13.18 10.57
N LYS A 136 -5.65 -14.08 10.78
CA LYS A 136 -5.58 -15.47 10.29
C LYS A 136 -5.62 -15.53 8.76
N THR A 137 -6.47 -14.72 8.12
CA THR A 137 -6.52 -14.59 6.66
C THR A 137 -5.16 -14.16 6.10
N TYR A 138 -4.56 -13.12 6.66
CA TYR A 138 -3.24 -12.66 6.22
C TYR A 138 -2.14 -13.70 6.46
N LYS A 139 -2.19 -14.42 7.59
CA LYS A 139 -1.24 -15.51 7.89
C LYS A 139 -1.32 -16.61 6.83
N ASN A 140 -2.54 -17.02 6.45
CA ASN A 140 -2.76 -18.04 5.41
C ASN A 140 -2.36 -17.57 4.01
N GLU A 141 -2.57 -16.28 3.69
CA GLU A 141 -2.19 -15.70 2.39
C GLU A 141 -0.69 -15.36 2.29
N ASN A 142 0.06 -15.37 3.40
CA ASN A 142 1.38 -14.71 3.47
C ASN A 142 2.39 -15.31 2.49
N GLU A 143 2.51 -16.63 2.43
CA GLU A 143 3.48 -17.30 1.54
C GLU A 143 3.21 -16.98 0.07
N ALA A 144 1.95 -17.07 -0.35
CA ALA A 144 1.54 -16.74 -1.71
C ALA A 144 1.71 -15.24 -2.01
N PHE A 145 1.45 -14.36 -1.04
CA PHE A 145 1.68 -12.93 -1.19
C PHE A 145 3.17 -12.60 -1.38
N VAL A 146 4.03 -13.08 -0.48
CA VAL A 146 5.47 -12.81 -0.51
C VAL A 146 6.07 -13.32 -1.82
N SER A 147 5.78 -14.57 -2.21
CA SER A 147 6.31 -15.15 -3.46
C SER A 147 5.90 -14.36 -4.71
N LYS A 148 4.70 -13.76 -4.71
CA LYS A 148 4.23 -12.93 -5.83
C LYS A 148 4.77 -11.51 -5.82
N ILE A 149 5.25 -10.96 -4.71
CA ILE A 149 5.61 -9.53 -4.67
C ILE A 149 7.08 -9.25 -4.38
N TYR A 150 7.80 -10.27 -3.95
CA TYR A 150 9.19 -10.18 -3.57
C TYR A 150 10.08 -9.61 -4.67
N VAL A 151 10.93 -8.68 -4.27
CA VAL A 151 12.10 -8.18 -5.01
C VAL A 151 13.27 -8.09 -4.02
N PRO A 152 14.53 -8.31 -4.44
CA PRO A 152 15.68 -8.38 -3.53
C PRO A 152 15.83 -7.16 -2.61
N GLU A 153 15.50 -5.98 -3.11
CA GLU A 153 15.58 -4.70 -2.39
C GLU A 153 14.64 -4.68 -1.18
N CYS A 154 13.55 -5.46 -1.19
CA CYS A 154 12.54 -5.52 -0.13
C CYS A 154 12.77 -6.67 0.87
N ALA A 155 13.94 -7.31 0.88
CA ALA A 155 14.23 -8.46 1.74
C ALA A 155 13.94 -8.17 3.23
N SER A 156 14.33 -7.00 3.73
CA SER A 156 14.10 -6.59 5.14
C SER A 156 12.62 -6.41 5.48
N LEU A 157 11.79 -5.91 4.56
CA LEU A 157 10.34 -5.83 4.76
C LEU A 157 9.70 -7.22 4.74
N SER A 158 10.14 -8.08 3.83
CA SER A 158 9.67 -9.46 3.75
C SER A 158 9.95 -10.22 5.06
N GLU A 159 11.18 -10.10 5.58
CA GLU A 159 11.55 -10.70 6.86
C GLU A 159 10.73 -10.13 8.02
N HIS A 160 10.57 -8.80 8.07
CA HIS A 160 9.74 -8.16 9.09
C HIS A 160 8.30 -8.67 9.07
N LEU A 161 7.68 -8.74 7.88
CA LEU A 161 6.32 -9.25 7.70
C LEU A 161 6.21 -10.71 8.18
N ILE A 162 7.17 -11.57 7.84
CA ILE A 162 7.20 -12.98 8.29
C ILE A 162 7.29 -13.04 9.83
N ASN A 163 8.11 -12.20 10.44
CA ASN A 163 8.28 -12.15 11.88
C ASN A 163 7.01 -11.70 12.62
N LEU A 164 6.12 -10.93 11.99
CA LEU A 164 4.81 -10.59 12.60
C LEU A 164 3.93 -11.82 12.85
N PHE A 165 4.15 -12.92 12.14
CA PHE A 165 3.37 -14.16 12.28
C PHE A 165 3.99 -15.20 13.22
N LYS A 166 5.21 -14.94 13.70
CA LYS A 166 5.86 -15.72 14.75
C LYS A 166 5.24 -15.34 16.10
N ASP A 167 5.08 -16.35 16.95
CA ASP A 167 4.57 -16.21 18.32
C ASP A 167 5.67 -15.72 19.26
#